data_AF-A0A8S3AGF7-F1
#
_entry.id   AF-A0A8S3AGF7-F1
#
_cell.length_a   1.000
_cell.length_b   1.000
_cell.length_c   1.000
_cell.angle_alpha   90.00
_cell.angle_beta   90.00
_cell.angle_gamma   90.00
#
_symmetry.space_group_name_H-M   'P 1'
#
loop_
_entity.id
_entity.type
_entity.pdbx_description
1 polymer ?
#
loop_
_entity_poly.entity_id
_entity_poly.type
_entity_poly.pdbx_seq_one_letter_code
_entity_poly.pdbx_strand_id
1 'polypeptide(L)'
;MCSLLFLFFDRTIEQFSQTSIEDLYSNTIQHSFVIEPTEVDYLKQIVLAYMTGTDRLTMAKVICAVLRYNESEKSLIIDEEKLRQSRWLNSTR
;
A
#
# COMPACT_ATOMS: atom_id res chain seq x y z
N MET A 1 -1.65 15.79 11.25
CA MET A 1 -0.68 14.68 11.43
C MET A 1 -0.98 13.48 10.53
N CYS A 2 -2.23 13.23 10.09
CA CYS A 2 -2.57 12.12 9.19
C CYS A 2 -2.00 12.23 7.75
N SER A 3 -1.86 13.44 7.22
CA SER A 3 -1.40 13.64 5.82
C SER A 3 0.03 13.19 5.56
N LEU A 4 0.92 13.23 6.57
CA LEU A 4 2.30 12.77 6.42
C LEU A 4 2.39 11.24 6.37
N LEU A 5 1.57 10.52 7.13
CA LEU A 5 1.47 9.07 7.08
C LEU A 5 0.90 8.58 5.74
N PHE A 6 -0.09 9.29 5.20
CA PHE A 6 -0.64 8.97 3.89
C PHE A 6 0.36 9.28 2.76
N LEU A 7 1.10 10.39 2.83
CA LEU A 7 2.20 10.67 1.90
C LEU A 7 3.34 9.64 2.02
N PHE A 8 3.59 9.13 3.22
CA PHE A 8 4.56 8.07 3.43
C PHE A 8 4.08 6.74 2.85
N PHE A 9 2.79 6.44 2.98
CA PHE A 9 2.16 5.26 2.37
C PHE A 9 2.18 5.35 0.84
N ASP A 10 1.84 6.50 0.27
CA ASP A 10 1.86 6.75 -1.18
C ASP A 10 3.30 6.69 -1.72
N ARG A 11 4.28 7.26 -1.00
CA ARG A 11 5.71 7.10 -1.31
C ARG A 11 6.18 5.66 -1.20
N THR A 12 5.71 4.90 -0.21
CA THR A 12 6.08 3.48 -0.04
C THR A 12 5.54 2.67 -1.22
N ILE A 13 4.31 2.96 -1.65
CA ILE A 13 3.70 2.39 -2.85
C ILE A 13 4.48 2.76 -4.12
N GLU A 14 4.87 4.02 -4.27
CA GLU A 14 5.63 4.49 -5.42
C GLU A 14 7.04 3.86 -5.49
N GLN A 15 7.70 3.71 -4.34
CA GLN A 15 8.97 2.98 -4.21
C GLN A 15 8.80 1.50 -4.57
N PHE A 16 7.70 0.85 -4.15
CA PHE A 16 7.39 -0.54 -4.54
C PHE A 16 7.06 -0.71 -6.03
N SER A 17 6.53 0.33 -6.68
CA SER A 17 6.28 0.31 -8.12
C SER A 17 7.56 0.42 -8.95
N GLN A 18 8.63 1.01 -8.40
CA GLN A 18 9.90 1.24 -9.09
C GLN A 18 10.96 0.18 -8.78
N THR A 19 10.76 -0.66 -7.76
CA THR A 19 11.69 -1.75 -7.44
C THR A 19 11.58 -2.90 -8.45
N SER A 20 12.67 -3.09 -9.21
CA SER A 20 12.87 -4.24 -10.09
C SER A 20 12.84 -5.54 -9.27
N ILE A 21 12.27 -6.61 -9.86
CA ILE A 21 12.17 -7.96 -9.25
C ILE A 21 13.53 -8.44 -8.71
N GLU A 22 14.61 -8.10 -9.41
CA GLU A 22 16.00 -8.45 -9.11
C GLU A 22 16.50 -7.87 -7.76
N ASP A 23 16.06 -6.66 -7.38
CA ASP A 23 16.51 -6.00 -6.15
C ASP A 23 15.78 -6.53 -4.90
N LEU A 24 14.55 -7.02 -5.08
CA LEU A 24 13.77 -7.67 -4.02
C LEU A 24 14.26 -9.09 -3.73
N TYR A 25 14.76 -9.79 -4.76
CA TYR A 25 15.39 -11.11 -4.65
C TYR A 25 16.80 -11.06 -4.03
N SER A 26 17.56 -9.97 -4.27
CA SER A 26 18.93 -9.85 -3.77
C SER A 26 19.01 -9.28 -2.34
N ASN A 27 18.03 -8.47 -1.91
CA ASN A 27 17.97 -7.91 -0.54
C ASN A 27 17.33 -8.83 0.50
N THR A 28 16.75 -9.96 0.09
CA THR A 28 16.02 -10.89 0.98
C THR A 28 16.94 -11.61 1.99
N ILE A 29 18.27 -11.54 1.81
CA ILE A 29 19.24 -12.12 2.75
C ILE A 29 19.55 -11.21 3.95
N GLN A 30 19.19 -9.91 3.93
CA GLN A 30 19.63 -8.99 4.98
C GLN A 30 18.56 -8.27 5.82
N HIS A 31 17.26 -8.38 5.51
CA HIS A 31 16.27 -7.75 6.39
C HIS A 31 14.92 -8.49 6.43
N SER A 32 14.80 -9.47 7.34
CA SER A 32 13.58 -9.96 8.05
C SER A 32 12.24 -10.11 7.30
N PHE A 33 12.21 -10.14 5.96
CA PHE A 33 10.99 -10.24 5.17
C PHE A 33 11.19 -11.28 4.07
N VAL A 34 10.96 -12.54 4.41
CA VAL A 34 10.88 -13.64 3.45
C VAL A 34 9.51 -13.54 2.78
N ILE A 35 9.42 -12.82 1.67
CA ILE A 35 8.25 -12.81 0.80
C ILE A 35 8.47 -13.87 -0.28
N GLU A 36 7.49 -14.73 -0.51
CA GLU A 36 7.56 -15.63 -1.66
C GLU A 36 7.45 -14.85 -2.98
N PRO A 37 8.11 -15.27 -4.07
CA PRO A 37 8.02 -14.59 -5.37
C PRO A 37 6.57 -14.40 -5.85
N THR A 38 5.70 -15.36 -5.54
CA THR A 38 4.25 -15.31 -5.80
C THR A 38 3.54 -14.21 -5.02
N GLU A 39 3.92 -13.97 -3.77
CA GLU A 39 3.38 -12.90 -2.93
C GLU A 39 3.87 -11.52 -3.41
N VAL A 40 5.09 -11.43 -3.96
CA VAL A 40 5.61 -10.19 -4.58
C VAL A 40 4.79 -9.82 -5.82
N ASP A 41 4.55 -10.76 -6.72
CA ASP A 41 3.75 -10.53 -7.93
C ASP A 41 2.30 -10.18 -7.60
N TYR A 42 1.74 -10.79 -6.56
CA TYR A 42 0.42 -10.42 -6.03
C TYR A 42 0.43 -8.99 -5.47
N LEU A 43 1.41 -8.64 -4.63
CA LEU A 43 1.51 -7.30 -4.04
C LEU A 43 1.62 -6.21 -5.12
N LYS A 44 2.36 -6.46 -6.21
CA LYS A 44 2.45 -5.52 -7.35
C LYS A 44 1.10 -5.27 -8.01
N GLN A 45 0.31 -6.30 -8.23
CA GLN A 45 -1.03 -6.16 -8.81
C GLN A 45 -1.95 -5.35 -7.90
N ILE A 46 -1.87 -5.57 -6.58
CA ILE A 46 -2.63 -4.83 -5.58
C ILE A 46 -2.21 -3.35 -5.55
N VAL A 47 -0.91 -3.07 -5.59
CA VAL A 47 -0.37 -1.71 -5.65
C VAL A 47 -0.81 -1.00 -6.93
N LEU A 48 -0.75 -1.67 -8.07
CA LEU A 48 -1.22 -1.13 -9.35
C LEU A 48 -2.74 -0.83 -9.32
N ALA A 49 -3.54 -1.75 -8.77
CA ALA A 49 -4.98 -1.56 -8.59
C ALA A 49 -5.29 -0.35 -7.69
N TYR A 50 -4.51 -0.17 -6.62
CA TYR A 50 -4.60 1.02 -5.77
C TYR A 50 -4.29 2.31 -6.52
N MET A 51 -3.18 2.35 -7.30
CA MET A 51 -2.76 3.55 -8.05
C MET A 51 -3.74 3.92 -9.18
N THR A 52 -4.32 2.93 -9.84
CA THR A 52 -5.35 3.12 -10.88
C THR A 52 -6.71 3.53 -10.31
N GLY A 53 -6.85 3.54 -8.97
CA GLY A 53 -8.06 4.00 -8.29
C GLY A 53 -9.13 2.91 -8.10
N THR A 54 -8.81 1.66 -8.41
CA THR A 54 -9.73 0.51 -8.33
C THR A 54 -9.75 -0.05 -6.91
N ASP A 55 -10.91 -0.07 -6.26
CA ASP A 55 -11.10 -0.61 -4.92
C ASP A 55 -10.03 -0.18 -3.90
N ARG A 56 -9.64 1.11 -3.93
CA ARG A 56 -8.52 1.68 -3.16
C ARG A 56 -8.55 1.32 -1.68
N LEU A 57 -9.72 1.32 -1.05
CA LEU A 57 -9.89 0.94 0.35
C LEU A 57 -9.55 -0.54 0.61
N THR A 58 -9.93 -1.43 -0.29
CA THR A 58 -9.62 -2.86 -0.21
C THR A 58 -8.14 -3.09 -0.48
N MET A 59 -7.58 -2.44 -1.50
CA MET A 59 -6.16 -2.57 -1.84
C MET A 59 -5.27 -2.03 -0.70
N ALA A 60 -5.61 -0.90 -0.09
CA ALA A 60 -4.90 -0.37 1.07
C ALA A 60 -4.88 -1.36 2.25
N LYS A 61 -6.00 -2.04 2.52
CA LYS A 61 -6.07 -3.08 3.57
C LYS A 61 -5.15 -4.25 3.28
N VAL A 62 -5.09 -4.70 2.02
CA VAL A 62 -4.24 -5.81 1.58
C VAL A 62 -2.77 -5.40 1.70
N ILE A 63 -2.40 -4.20 1.24
CA ILE A 63 -1.02 -3.67 1.35
C ILE A 63 -0.59 -3.59 2.83
N CYS A 64 -1.44 -3.04 3.70
CA CYS A 64 -1.16 -2.96 5.13
C CYS A 64 -0.99 -4.35 5.79
N ALA A 65 -1.73 -5.35 5.32
CA ALA A 65 -1.63 -6.72 5.83
C ALA A 65 -0.36 -7.42 5.35
N VAL A 66 0.00 -7.26 4.07
CA VAL A 66 1.20 -7.85 3.48
C VAL A 66 2.45 -7.22 4.11
N LEU A 67 2.50 -5.89 4.22
CA LEU A 67 3.64 -5.16 4.80
C LEU A 67 3.69 -5.19 6.33
N ARG A 68 2.75 -5.89 7.00
CA ARG A 68 2.68 -6.06 8.45
C ARG A 68 2.79 -4.74 9.24
N TYR A 69 2.07 -3.71 8.79
CA TYR A 69 1.96 -2.45 9.53
C TYR A 69 1.33 -2.66 10.91
N ASN A 70 1.71 -1.83 11.88
CA ASN A 70 1.08 -1.86 13.20
C ASN A 70 -0.40 -1.48 13.08
N GLU A 71 -1.23 -2.01 13.97
CA GLU A 71 -2.68 -1.79 13.95
C GLU A 71 -3.05 -0.30 14.06
N SER A 72 -2.27 0.46 14.82
CA SER A 72 -2.36 1.93 14.93
C SER A 72 -2.16 2.63 13.58
N GLU A 73 -1.15 2.24 12.81
CA GLU A 73 -0.81 2.82 11.51
C GLU A 73 -1.83 2.39 10.45
N LYS A 74 -2.24 1.12 10.51
CA LYS A 74 -3.28 0.56 9.64
C LYS A 74 -4.60 1.30 9.80
N SER A 75 -5.05 1.58 11.03
CA SER A 75 -6.29 2.33 11.25
C SER A 75 -6.21 3.75 10.67
N LEU A 76 -5.08 4.43 10.85
CA LEU A 76 -4.87 5.78 10.30
C LEU A 76 -4.92 5.81 8.77
N ILE A 77 -4.25 4.86 8.10
CA ILE A 77 -4.26 4.74 6.63
C ILE A 77 -5.67 4.43 6.12
N ILE A 78 -6.38 3.49 6.77
CA ILE A 78 -7.73 3.10 6.40
C ILE A 78 -8.73 4.25 6.57
N ASP A 79 -8.64 5.00 7.67
CA ASP A 79 -9.57 6.09 7.96
C ASP A 79 -9.34 7.29 7.02
N GLU A 80 -8.08 7.59 6.67
CA GLU A 80 -7.77 8.61 5.65
C GLU A 80 -8.31 8.19 4.27
N GLU A 81 -8.19 6.90 3.90
CA GLU A 81 -8.72 6.40 2.63
C GLU A 81 -10.25 6.43 2.60
N LYS A 82 -10.93 6.12 3.72
CA LYS A 82 -12.39 6.30 3.84
C LYS A 82 -12.79 7.76 3.71
N LEU A 83 -12.05 8.68 4.31
CA LEU A 83 -12.30 10.12 4.21
C LEU A 83 -12.15 10.61 2.77
N ARG A 84 -11.10 10.15 2.07
CA ARG A 84 -10.87 10.42 0.66
C ARG A 84 -12.03 9.90 -0.18
N GLN A 85 -12.42 8.63 -0.02
CA GLN A 85 -13.56 8.05 -0.73
C GLN A 85 -14.86 8.83 -0.47
N SER A 86 -15.10 9.24 0.77
CA SER A 86 -16.25 10.05 1.16
C SER A 86 -16.24 11.44 0.52
N ARG A 87 -15.06 12.09 0.41
CA ARG A 87 -14.91 13.37 -0.30
C ARG A 87 -15.26 13.25 -1.78
N TRP A 88 -14.83 12.18 -2.45
CA TRP A 88 -15.20 11.92 -3.84
C TRP A 88 -16.71 11.77 -4.01
N LEU A 89 -17.37 10.98 -3.14
CA LEU A 89 -18.82 10.77 -3.18
C LEU A 89 -19.61 12.05 -2.87
N ASN A 90 -19.12 12.88 -1.95
CA ASN A 90 -19.78 14.13 -1.55
C ASN A 90 -19.56 15.27 -2.56
N SER A 91 -18.59 15.17 -3.47
CA SER A 91 -18.31 16.19 -4.49
C SER A 91 -19.22 16.09 -5.73
N THR A 92 -19.98 14.99 -5.88
CA THR A 92 -20.88 14.76 -7.02
C THR A 92 -22.34 15.09 -6.69
N ARG A 93 -22.60 15.83 -5.60
CA ARG A 93 -23.94 16.24 -5.18
C ARG A 93 -24.12 17.75 -5.22
#